data_AF-A0A3G8X205-F1
#
_entry.id   AF-A0A3G8X205-F1
#
_cell.length_a   1.000
_cell.length_b   1.000
_cell.length_c   1.000
_cell.angle_alpha   90.00
_cell.angle_beta   90.00
_cell.angle_gamma   90.00
#
_symmetry.space_group_name_H-M   'P 1'
#
loop_
_entity.id
_entity.type
_entity.pdbx_description
1 polymer ?
#
loop_
_entity_poly.entity_id
_entity_poly.type
_entity_poly.pdbx_seq_one_letter_code
_entity_poly.pdbx_strand_id
1 'polypeptide(L)'
;MDEEIKKRLELLEAASHEKKRDFWDKLQMGSTAMMPIVIAILGWYFTNSYNERQISLSEVKASQDYSLENSKMNVVQVQLIRDFSPQLTGSDATGKDVAIAALLYAAPALGKSVADIFARKNPGSGSVVADIYQSKRRDLITSLFSKDPAKRLEAYGEISNSWQSDDKFLSDLIGYCEKWQKTKNELIDVNNGLYNSIIVFNGFPLKIIKPFKKRIKEILAGIPSGSTKTLKTANELEEKLSKL
;
A
#
# COMPACT_ATOMS: atom_id res chain seq x y z
N MET A 1 43.38 -87.34 4.33
CA MET A 1 43.05 -86.25 5.26
C MET A 1 43.31 -84.86 4.66
N ASP A 2 44.09 -84.75 3.56
CA ASP A 2 44.40 -83.47 2.91
C ASP A 2 43.37 -82.92 1.91
N GLU A 3 42.50 -83.78 1.33
CA GLU A 3 41.47 -83.31 0.40
C GLU A 3 40.33 -82.52 1.08
N GLU A 4 39.97 -82.89 2.31
CA GLU A 4 38.89 -82.23 3.02
C GLU A 4 39.29 -80.82 3.47
N ILE A 5 40.58 -80.62 3.77
CA ILE A 5 41.15 -79.32 4.13
C ILE A 5 41.19 -78.41 2.89
N LYS A 6 41.56 -78.94 1.72
CA LYS A 6 41.52 -78.17 0.46
C LYS A 6 40.10 -77.75 0.08
N LYS A 7 39.12 -78.65 0.23
CA LYS A 7 37.70 -78.32 -0.02
C LYS A 7 37.17 -77.24 0.93
N ARG A 8 37.59 -77.24 2.20
CA ARG A 8 37.22 -76.20 3.15
C ARG A 8 37.90 -74.86 2.85
N LEU A 9 39.14 -74.89 2.36
CA LEU A 9 39.85 -73.69 1.89
C LEU A 9 39.21 -73.09 0.65
N GLU A 10 38.88 -73.90 -0.37
CA GLU A 10 38.19 -73.42 -1.58
C GLU A 10 36.79 -72.88 -1.28
N LEU A 11 36.05 -73.49 -0.34
CA LEU A 11 34.74 -72.97 0.10
C LEU A 11 34.85 -71.65 0.87
N LEU A 12 35.91 -71.46 1.67
CA LEU A 12 36.17 -70.20 2.37
C LEU A 12 36.64 -69.09 1.41
N GLU A 13 37.43 -69.45 0.40
CA GLU A 13 37.94 -68.53 -0.61
C GLU A 13 36.80 -68.06 -1.54
N ALA A 14 35.92 -68.98 -1.96
CA ALA A 14 34.71 -68.67 -2.73
C ALA A 14 33.71 -67.80 -1.95
N ALA A 15 33.56 -68.02 -0.63
CA ALA A 15 32.70 -67.20 0.22
C ALA A 15 33.26 -65.78 0.47
N SER A 16 34.56 -65.57 0.32
CA SER A 16 35.21 -64.26 0.53
C SER A 16 35.10 -63.31 -0.67
N HIS A 17 34.89 -63.85 -1.89
CA HIS A 17 34.84 -63.08 -3.13
C HIS A 17 33.44 -62.55 -3.52
N GLU A 18 32.36 -63.02 -2.88
CA GLU A 18 31.03 -62.39 -2.99
C GLU A 18 30.82 -61.30 -1.91
N LYS A 19 31.80 -60.39 -1.76
CA LYS A 19 31.65 -59.25 -0.86
C LYS A 19 30.70 -58.24 -1.51
N LYS A 20 29.41 -58.35 -1.22
CA LYS A 20 28.38 -57.38 -1.59
C LYS A 20 28.87 -55.98 -1.22
N ARG A 21 29.14 -55.19 -2.25
CA ARG A 21 29.57 -53.79 -2.21
C ARG A 21 28.80 -53.03 -1.12
N ASP A 22 29.48 -52.80 -0.01
CA ASP A 22 28.90 -52.35 1.25
C ASP A 22 28.18 -51.02 1.06
N PHE A 23 27.07 -50.84 1.78
CA PHE A 23 26.29 -49.61 1.76
C PHE A 23 27.16 -48.36 2.02
N TRP A 24 28.26 -48.55 2.76
CA TRP A 24 29.30 -47.56 3.02
C TRP A 24 30.07 -47.08 1.78
N ASP A 25 30.38 -47.98 0.83
CA ASP A 25 31.04 -47.61 -0.43
C ASP A 25 30.08 -46.83 -1.35
N LYS A 26 28.78 -47.18 -1.33
CA LYS A 26 27.74 -46.42 -2.06
C LYS A 26 27.51 -45.05 -1.43
N LEU A 27 27.63 -44.94 -0.11
CA LEU A 27 27.50 -43.68 0.62
C LEU A 27 28.73 -42.78 0.40
N GLN A 28 29.94 -43.35 0.29
CA GLN A 28 31.15 -42.61 -0.10
C GLN A 28 31.11 -42.13 -1.56
N MET A 29 30.56 -42.91 -2.50
CA MET A 29 30.35 -42.43 -3.87
C MET A 29 29.28 -41.32 -3.95
N GLY A 30 28.28 -41.33 -3.05
CA GLY A 30 27.25 -40.29 -2.97
C GLY A 30 27.66 -39.04 -2.18
N SER A 31 28.61 -39.15 -1.24
CA SER A 31 28.98 -38.04 -0.34
C SER A 31 29.61 -36.87 -1.07
N THR A 32 30.34 -37.11 -2.16
CA THR A 32 30.97 -36.06 -2.97
C THR A 32 29.93 -35.17 -3.68
N ALA A 33 28.74 -35.70 -3.98
CA ALA A 33 27.63 -34.95 -4.58
C ALA A 33 26.68 -34.33 -3.54
N MET A 34 26.66 -34.85 -2.30
CA MET A 34 25.83 -34.33 -1.20
C MET A 34 26.32 -32.99 -0.65
N MET A 35 27.65 -32.79 -0.59
CA MET A 35 28.25 -31.54 -0.07
C MET A 35 27.71 -30.28 -0.76
N PRO A 36 27.69 -30.18 -2.11
CA PRO A 36 27.07 -29.04 -2.80
C PRO A 36 25.59 -28.84 -2.50
N ILE A 37 24.83 -29.93 -2.35
CA ILE A 37 23.39 -29.88 -2.06
C ILE A 37 23.15 -29.33 -0.65
N VAL A 38 23.92 -29.78 0.33
CA VAL A 38 23.85 -29.27 1.71
C VAL A 38 24.23 -27.79 1.75
N ILE A 39 25.29 -27.38 1.05
CA ILE A 39 25.70 -25.97 0.96
C ILE A 39 24.60 -25.13 0.31
N ALA A 40 23.94 -25.63 -0.74
CA ALA A 40 22.84 -24.92 -1.41
C ALA A 40 21.61 -24.78 -0.49
N ILE A 41 21.25 -25.82 0.25
CA ILE A 41 20.15 -25.79 1.22
C ILE A 41 20.45 -24.79 2.34
N LEU A 42 21.67 -24.82 2.88
CA LEU A 42 22.09 -23.86 3.91
C LEU A 42 22.10 -22.43 3.36
N GLY A 43 22.65 -22.21 2.16
CA GLY A 43 22.65 -20.91 1.50
C GLY A 43 21.24 -20.38 1.26
N TRP A 44 20.30 -21.22 0.83
CA TRP A 44 18.90 -20.87 0.66
C TRP A 44 18.23 -20.52 1.99
N TYR A 45 18.42 -21.34 3.03
CA TYR A 45 17.88 -21.09 4.37
C TYR A 45 18.40 -19.77 4.98
N PHE A 46 19.71 -19.53 4.90
CA PHE A 46 20.31 -18.28 5.37
C PHE A 46 19.82 -17.07 4.58
N THR A 47 19.71 -17.18 3.25
CA THR A 47 19.20 -16.09 2.41
C THR A 47 17.75 -15.76 2.75
N ASN A 48 16.90 -16.77 2.91
CA ASN A 48 15.51 -16.56 3.25
C ASN A 48 15.35 -15.95 4.65
N SER A 49 16.06 -16.50 5.66
CA SER A 49 16.01 -15.98 7.03
C SER A 49 16.60 -14.56 7.14
N TYR A 50 17.65 -14.25 6.38
CA TYR A 50 18.26 -12.93 6.37
C TYR A 50 17.36 -11.88 5.70
N ASN A 51 16.66 -12.27 4.61
CA ASN A 51 15.66 -11.42 3.96
C ASN A 51 14.48 -11.12 4.89
N GLU A 52 13.94 -12.13 5.59
CA GLU A 52 12.86 -11.95 6.57
C GLU A 52 13.29 -11.02 7.72
N ARG A 53 14.51 -11.18 8.24
CA ARG A 53 15.03 -10.29 9.30
C ARG A 53 15.22 -8.86 8.81
N GLN A 54 15.73 -8.67 7.60
CA GLN A 54 15.84 -7.32 7.00
C GLN A 54 14.48 -6.66 6.81
N ILE A 55 13.47 -7.41 6.36
CA ILE A 55 12.10 -6.91 6.23
C ILE A 55 11.56 -6.50 7.60
N SER A 56 11.69 -7.35 8.63
CA SER A 56 11.21 -7.03 9.98
C SER A 56 11.94 -5.83 10.61
N LEU A 57 13.25 -5.70 10.41
CA LEU A 57 14.02 -4.54 10.89
C LEU A 57 13.65 -3.26 10.13
N SER A 58 13.35 -3.37 8.83
CA SER A 58 12.84 -2.28 8.01
C SER A 58 11.44 -1.86 8.49
N GLU A 59 10.55 -2.80 8.79
CA GLU A 59 9.22 -2.53 9.34
C GLU A 59 9.28 -1.86 10.71
N VAL A 60 10.14 -2.35 11.62
CA VAL A 60 10.35 -1.74 12.93
C VAL A 60 10.90 -0.33 12.80
N LYS A 61 11.92 -0.11 11.95
CA LYS A 61 12.44 1.24 11.67
C LYS A 61 11.39 2.15 11.05
N ALA A 62 10.64 1.69 10.05
CA ALA A 62 9.56 2.44 9.45
C ALA A 62 8.48 2.83 10.48
N SER A 63 8.16 1.94 11.42
CA SER A 63 7.21 2.24 12.49
C SER A 63 7.73 3.28 13.48
N GLN A 64 9.02 3.21 13.84
CA GLN A 64 9.68 4.20 14.70
C GLN A 64 9.79 5.56 14.01
N ASP A 65 10.22 5.56 12.75
CA ASP A 65 10.30 6.76 11.91
C ASP A 65 8.93 7.40 11.77
N TYR A 66 7.87 6.62 11.56
CA TYR A 66 6.49 7.10 11.52
C TYR A 66 6.05 7.76 12.85
N SER A 67 6.40 7.17 14.00
CA SER A 67 6.08 7.76 15.31
C SER A 67 6.82 9.07 15.58
N LEU A 68 8.07 9.16 15.12
CA LEU A 68 8.93 10.33 15.27
C LEU A 68 8.52 11.44 14.30
N GLU A 69 8.13 11.07 13.08
CA GLU A 69 7.54 11.95 12.08
C GLU A 69 6.21 12.52 12.57
N ASN A 70 5.32 11.69 13.14
CA ASN A 70 4.08 12.17 13.75
C ASN A 70 4.33 13.18 14.88
N SER A 71 5.34 12.94 15.72
CA SER A 71 5.69 13.88 16.80
C SER A 71 6.23 15.20 16.26
N LYS A 72 7.10 15.16 15.24
CA LYS A 72 7.58 16.37 14.54
C LYS A 72 6.42 17.12 13.88
N MET A 73 5.50 16.38 13.26
CA MET A 73 4.34 16.94 12.58
C MET A 73 3.41 17.67 13.56
N ASN A 74 3.21 17.16 14.77
CA ASN A 74 2.44 17.85 15.81
C ASN A 74 3.08 19.19 16.22
N VAL A 75 4.40 19.24 16.37
CA VAL A 75 5.11 20.49 16.70
C VAL A 75 4.96 21.52 15.57
N VAL A 76 5.13 21.09 14.33
CA VAL A 76 4.95 21.94 13.15
C VAL A 76 3.51 22.46 13.08
N GLN A 77 2.52 21.60 13.33
CA GLN A 77 1.11 22.00 13.36
C GLN A 77 0.82 23.06 14.41
N VAL A 78 1.34 22.92 15.65
CA VAL A 78 1.17 23.92 16.70
C VAL A 78 1.82 25.25 16.31
N GLN A 79 3.01 25.22 15.71
CA GLN A 79 3.68 26.42 15.21
C GLN A 79 2.84 27.11 14.12
N LEU A 80 2.31 26.35 13.15
CA LEU A 80 1.44 26.90 12.12
C LEU A 80 0.17 27.57 12.71
N ILE A 81 -0.48 26.95 13.70
CA ILE A 81 -1.63 27.58 14.37
C ILE A 81 -1.21 28.90 15.02
N ARG A 82 -0.08 28.90 15.74
CA ARG A 82 0.42 30.09 16.41
C ARG A 82 0.70 31.20 15.41
N ASP A 83 1.35 30.87 14.30
CA ASP A 83 1.78 31.83 13.29
C ASP A 83 0.60 32.39 12.49
N PHE A 84 -0.48 31.59 12.28
CA PHE A 84 -1.72 32.04 11.67
C PHE A 84 -2.77 32.57 12.66
N SER A 85 -2.55 32.43 13.97
CA SER A 85 -3.51 32.86 14.99
C SER A 85 -3.89 34.34 14.85
N PRO A 86 -2.97 35.29 14.62
CA PRO A 86 -3.33 36.69 14.47
C PRO A 86 -4.33 36.92 13.32
N GLN A 87 -4.15 36.24 12.19
CA GLN A 87 -5.01 36.33 11.02
C GLN A 87 -6.36 35.66 11.30
N LEU A 88 -6.36 34.47 11.90
CA LEU A 88 -7.58 33.72 12.23
C LEU A 88 -8.48 34.46 13.24
N THR A 89 -7.88 35.20 14.18
CA THR A 89 -8.62 35.96 15.21
C THR A 89 -8.85 37.42 14.87
N GLY A 90 -8.19 37.95 13.84
CA GLY A 90 -8.26 39.36 13.45
C GLY A 90 -9.63 39.75 12.87
N SER A 91 -9.77 40.99 12.40
CA SER A 91 -11.00 41.46 11.73
C SER A 91 -10.93 41.36 10.20
N ASP A 92 -9.73 41.20 9.63
CA ASP A 92 -9.53 41.09 8.18
C ASP A 92 -10.05 39.76 7.63
N ALA A 93 -11.09 39.82 6.81
CA ALA A 93 -11.69 38.64 6.18
C ALA A 93 -10.74 37.98 5.17
N THR A 94 -10.02 38.79 4.38
CA THR A 94 -9.11 38.26 3.35
C THR A 94 -7.95 37.51 4.01
N GLY A 95 -7.34 38.09 5.04
CA GLY A 95 -6.28 37.44 5.81
C GLY A 95 -6.72 36.12 6.46
N LYS A 96 -7.98 36.03 6.92
CA LYS A 96 -8.54 34.77 7.44
C LYS A 96 -8.67 33.71 6.36
N ASP A 97 -9.22 34.06 5.21
CA ASP A 97 -9.45 33.12 4.12
C ASP A 97 -8.11 32.55 3.61
N VAL A 98 -7.09 33.41 3.48
CA VAL A 98 -5.71 33.00 3.14
C VAL A 98 -5.11 32.10 4.22
N ALA A 99 -5.28 32.43 5.51
CA ALA A 99 -4.77 31.62 6.61
C ALA A 99 -5.43 30.22 6.65
N ILE A 100 -6.74 30.16 6.42
CA ILE A 100 -7.49 28.90 6.35
C ILE A 100 -7.03 28.05 5.16
N ALA A 101 -6.89 28.66 3.99
CA ALA A 101 -6.36 27.98 2.81
C ALA A 101 -4.94 27.45 3.10
N ALA A 102 -4.04 28.29 3.61
CA ALA A 102 -2.67 27.89 3.92
C ALA A 102 -2.63 26.72 4.92
N LEU A 103 -3.44 26.76 5.98
CA LEU A 103 -3.56 25.67 6.94
C LEU A 103 -4.10 24.38 6.30
N LEU A 104 -5.08 24.48 5.39
CA LEU A 104 -5.61 23.30 4.70
C LEU A 104 -4.58 22.64 3.79
N TYR A 105 -3.68 23.41 3.16
CA TYR A 105 -2.62 22.86 2.32
C TYR A 105 -1.42 22.37 3.13
N ALA A 106 -1.01 23.09 4.18
CA ALA A 106 0.16 22.75 4.98
C ALA A 106 -0.11 21.69 6.06
N ALA A 107 -1.33 21.63 6.61
CA ALA A 107 -1.73 20.72 7.67
C ALA A 107 -3.18 20.24 7.49
N PRO A 108 -3.46 19.37 6.50
CA PRO A 108 -4.82 19.09 6.03
C PRO A 108 -5.86 18.73 7.10
N ALA A 109 -5.55 17.80 8.01
CA ALA A 109 -6.47 17.40 9.08
C ALA A 109 -6.82 18.56 10.03
N LEU A 110 -5.80 19.34 10.41
CA LEU A 110 -5.95 20.51 11.26
C LEU A 110 -6.65 21.65 10.51
N GLY A 111 -6.21 21.97 9.30
CA GLY A 111 -6.79 23.02 8.46
C GLY A 111 -8.27 22.77 8.19
N LYS A 112 -8.67 21.52 7.96
CA LYS A 112 -10.08 21.12 7.87
C LYS A 112 -10.84 21.39 9.17
N SER A 113 -10.27 20.99 10.31
CA SER A 113 -10.88 21.25 11.62
C SER A 113 -11.07 22.76 11.89
N VAL A 114 -10.07 23.58 11.55
CA VAL A 114 -10.11 25.04 11.66
C VAL A 114 -11.16 25.63 10.72
N ALA A 115 -11.17 25.21 9.45
CA ALA A 115 -12.13 25.64 8.45
C ALA A 115 -13.57 25.30 8.85
N ASP A 116 -13.83 24.11 9.40
CA ASP A 116 -15.15 23.70 9.89
C ASP A 116 -15.61 24.53 11.09
N ILE A 117 -14.70 24.85 12.02
CA ILE A 117 -14.99 25.76 13.14
C ILE A 117 -15.33 27.16 12.61
N PHE A 118 -14.57 27.63 11.61
CA PHE A 118 -14.77 28.94 11.01
C PHE A 118 -16.12 29.05 10.30
N ALA A 119 -16.47 28.07 9.46
CA ALA A 119 -17.75 28.02 8.76
C ALA A 119 -18.94 27.97 9.72
N ARG A 120 -18.82 27.28 10.87
CA ARG A 120 -19.87 27.24 11.90
C ARG A 120 -20.03 28.57 12.64
N LYS A 121 -18.93 29.28 12.94
CA LYS A 121 -18.98 30.54 13.70
C LYS A 121 -19.37 31.75 12.85
N ASN A 122 -19.09 31.71 11.54
CA ASN A 122 -19.36 32.81 10.62
C ASN A 122 -20.24 32.31 9.46
N PRO A 123 -21.58 32.42 9.56
CA PRO A 123 -22.49 31.92 8.52
C PRO A 123 -22.22 32.48 7.12
N GLY A 124 -21.74 33.74 7.04
CA GLY A 124 -21.35 34.38 5.77
C GLY A 124 -20.05 33.86 5.15
N SER A 125 -19.22 33.15 5.92
CA SER A 125 -17.95 32.58 5.46
C SER A 125 -18.08 31.15 4.92
N GLY A 126 -19.28 30.57 4.97
CA GLY A 126 -19.53 29.20 4.52
C GLY A 126 -19.23 28.99 3.03
N SER A 127 -19.42 30.00 2.18
CA SER A 127 -19.10 29.92 0.74
C SER A 127 -17.59 29.86 0.50
N VAL A 128 -16.80 30.70 1.17
CA VAL A 128 -15.34 30.73 0.98
C VAL A 128 -14.69 29.43 1.44
N VAL A 129 -15.09 28.93 2.61
CA VAL A 129 -14.61 27.63 3.10
C VAL A 129 -15.02 26.50 2.14
N ALA A 130 -16.24 26.55 1.60
CA ALA A 130 -16.68 25.57 0.61
C ALA A 130 -15.85 25.63 -0.68
N ASP A 131 -15.48 26.82 -1.15
CA ASP A 131 -14.64 27.02 -2.34
C ASP A 131 -13.22 26.51 -2.11
N ILE A 132 -12.63 26.78 -0.94
CA ILE A 132 -11.31 26.27 -0.54
C ILE A 132 -11.32 24.73 -0.50
N TYR A 133 -12.34 24.13 0.12
CA TYR A 133 -12.50 22.67 0.09
C TYR A 133 -12.65 22.16 -1.34
N GLN A 134 -13.44 22.81 -2.18
CA GLN A 134 -13.65 22.36 -3.54
C GLN A 134 -12.36 22.40 -4.38
N SER A 135 -11.54 23.44 -4.19
CA SER A 135 -10.21 23.53 -4.81
C SER A 135 -9.32 22.38 -4.36
N LYS A 136 -9.21 22.15 -3.04
CA LYS A 136 -8.36 21.09 -2.50
C LYS A 136 -8.81 19.69 -2.92
N ARG A 137 -10.12 19.41 -2.93
CA ARG A 137 -10.66 18.14 -3.45
C ARG A 137 -10.25 17.91 -4.90
N ARG A 138 -10.38 18.94 -5.74
CA ARG A 138 -9.99 18.87 -7.16
C ARG A 138 -8.50 18.59 -7.33
N ASP A 139 -7.65 19.25 -6.54
CA ASP A 139 -6.20 19.05 -6.58
C ASP A 139 -5.82 17.62 -6.18
N LEU A 140 -6.42 17.09 -5.12
CA LEU A 140 -6.20 15.71 -4.66
C LEU A 140 -6.66 14.70 -5.72
N ILE A 141 -7.86 14.88 -6.26
CA ILE A 141 -8.40 14.02 -7.32
C ILE A 141 -7.49 14.07 -8.54
N THR A 142 -7.07 15.25 -8.98
CA THR A 142 -6.18 15.38 -10.15
C THR A 142 -4.82 14.75 -9.88
N SER A 143 -4.30 14.89 -8.66
CA SER A 143 -3.01 14.32 -8.25
C SER A 143 -3.03 12.79 -8.19
N LEU A 144 -4.16 12.15 -7.87
CA LEU A 144 -4.30 10.69 -7.97
C LEU A 144 -4.09 10.15 -9.40
N PHE A 145 -4.35 10.97 -10.42
CA PHE A 145 -4.20 10.65 -11.85
C PHE A 145 -2.92 11.22 -12.47
N SER A 146 -2.05 11.85 -11.66
CA SER A 146 -0.76 12.38 -12.09
C SER A 146 0.11 11.27 -12.67
N LYS A 147 0.94 11.58 -13.68
CA LYS A 147 1.99 10.66 -14.17
C LYS A 147 3.11 10.45 -13.15
N ASP A 148 3.31 11.42 -12.26
CA ASP A 148 4.29 11.36 -11.19
C ASP A 148 3.82 10.45 -10.03
N PRO A 149 4.51 9.32 -9.75
CA PRO A 149 4.14 8.43 -8.66
C PRO A 149 4.20 9.08 -7.27
N ALA A 150 5.11 10.03 -7.03
CA ALA A 150 5.23 10.68 -5.73
C ALA A 150 3.97 11.49 -5.40
N LYS A 151 3.48 12.29 -6.37
CA LYS A 151 2.22 13.05 -6.24
C LYS A 151 1.01 12.15 -6.00
N ARG A 152 0.96 10.98 -6.66
CA ARG A 152 -0.12 10.01 -6.43
C ARG A 152 -0.11 9.47 -5.01
N LEU A 153 1.08 9.12 -4.51
CA LEU A 153 1.27 8.59 -3.16
C LEU A 153 0.92 9.63 -2.09
N GLU A 154 1.38 10.87 -2.26
CA GLU A 154 1.06 11.99 -1.38
C GLU A 154 -0.45 12.24 -1.32
N ALA A 155 -1.11 12.34 -2.48
CA ALA A 155 -2.56 12.53 -2.56
C ALA A 155 -3.31 11.36 -1.88
N TYR A 156 -2.90 10.12 -2.14
CA TYR A 156 -3.49 8.95 -1.50
C TYR A 156 -3.36 8.99 0.04
N GLY A 157 -2.17 9.33 0.55
CA GLY A 157 -1.91 9.45 1.98
C GLY A 157 -2.80 10.52 2.61
N GLU A 158 -2.88 11.69 1.99
CA GLU A 158 -3.72 12.78 2.49
C GLU A 158 -5.21 12.39 2.50
N ILE A 159 -5.71 11.80 1.41
CA ILE A 159 -7.10 11.36 1.30
C ILE A 159 -7.44 10.34 2.39
N SER A 160 -6.56 9.36 2.58
CA SER A 160 -6.74 8.29 3.56
C SER A 160 -6.79 8.83 4.98
N ASN A 161 -6.01 9.88 5.28
CA ASN A 161 -5.91 10.45 6.62
C ASN A 161 -7.00 11.49 6.93
N SER A 162 -7.45 12.27 5.94
CA SER A 162 -8.25 13.49 6.20
C SER A 162 -9.59 13.56 5.45
N TRP A 163 -9.81 12.71 4.44
CA TRP A 163 -10.94 12.87 3.51
C TRP A 163 -11.86 11.65 3.40
N GLN A 164 -11.57 10.53 4.09
CA GLN A 164 -12.42 9.32 4.07
C GLN A 164 -13.83 9.49 4.69
N SER A 165 -14.10 10.61 5.33
CA SER A 165 -15.44 10.94 5.85
C SER A 165 -16.20 11.96 4.99
N ASP A 166 -15.62 12.41 3.88
CA ASP A 166 -16.17 13.47 3.02
C ASP A 166 -16.95 12.85 1.83
N ASP A 167 -18.28 12.93 1.90
CA ASP A 167 -19.20 12.41 0.89
C ASP A 167 -19.12 13.17 -0.44
N LYS A 168 -18.90 14.49 -0.39
CA LYS A 168 -18.70 15.33 -1.58
C LYS A 168 -17.40 14.96 -2.29
N PHE A 169 -16.30 14.74 -1.55
CA PHE A 169 -15.05 14.25 -2.14
C PHE A 169 -15.26 12.91 -2.86
N LEU A 170 -15.95 11.95 -2.23
CA LEU A 170 -16.23 10.65 -2.86
C LEU A 170 -17.06 10.83 -4.15
N SER A 171 -18.11 11.66 -4.10
CA SER A 171 -18.94 11.95 -5.27
C SER A 171 -18.14 12.58 -6.42
N ASP A 172 -17.27 13.55 -6.11
CA ASP A 172 -16.42 14.24 -7.07
C ASP A 172 -15.40 13.28 -7.70
N LEU A 173 -14.77 12.42 -6.89
CA LEU A 173 -13.82 11.41 -7.37
C LEU A 173 -14.50 10.39 -8.31
N ILE A 174 -15.71 9.94 -7.96
CA ILE A 174 -16.51 9.06 -8.83
C ILE A 174 -16.84 9.76 -10.15
N GLY A 175 -17.32 11.00 -10.10
CA GLY A 175 -17.60 11.79 -11.32
C GLY A 175 -16.36 11.98 -12.19
N TYR A 176 -15.19 12.16 -11.56
CA TYR A 176 -13.91 12.25 -12.27
C TYR A 176 -13.56 10.92 -12.95
N CYS A 177 -13.68 9.78 -12.24
CA CYS A 177 -13.46 8.46 -12.83
C CYS A 177 -14.38 8.17 -14.02
N GLU A 178 -15.68 8.45 -13.89
CA GLU A 178 -16.68 8.26 -14.95
C GLU A 178 -16.34 9.09 -16.20
N LYS A 179 -15.87 10.33 -16.02
CA LYS A 179 -15.43 11.20 -17.12
C LYS A 179 -14.23 10.60 -17.86
N TRP A 180 -13.25 10.07 -17.14
CA TRP A 180 -12.03 9.56 -17.74
C TRP A 180 -12.17 8.20 -18.39
N GLN A 181 -13.08 7.35 -17.91
CA GLN A 181 -13.42 6.12 -18.65
C GLN A 181 -13.95 6.38 -20.05
N LYS A 182 -14.64 7.51 -20.24
CA LYS A 182 -15.18 7.92 -21.54
C LYS A 182 -14.14 8.63 -22.42
N THR A 183 -13.06 9.13 -21.83
CA THR A 183 -12.10 10.01 -22.53
C THR A 183 -10.75 9.29 -22.70
N LYS A 184 -10.40 8.91 -23.93
CA LYS A 184 -9.08 8.36 -24.28
C LYS A 184 -8.02 9.46 -24.34
N ASN A 185 -7.69 10.09 -23.22
CA ASN A 185 -6.72 11.17 -23.19
C ASN A 185 -5.40 10.72 -22.51
N GLU A 186 -4.32 10.80 -23.29
CA GLU A 186 -2.97 10.31 -22.97
C GLU A 186 -2.17 11.22 -22.02
N LEU A 187 -2.69 12.40 -21.69
CA LEU A 187 -2.00 13.37 -20.82
C LEU A 187 -2.02 12.96 -19.34
N ILE A 188 -2.82 11.97 -18.96
CA ILE A 188 -2.89 11.45 -17.59
C ILE A 188 -2.65 9.93 -17.57
N ASP A 189 -2.27 9.41 -16.42
CA ASP A 189 -2.12 7.98 -16.21
C ASP A 189 -3.46 7.38 -15.76
N VAL A 190 -4.36 7.16 -16.72
CA VAL A 190 -5.73 6.67 -16.46
C VAL A 190 -5.71 5.34 -15.70
N ASN A 191 -4.80 4.43 -16.06
CA ASN A 191 -4.75 3.10 -15.46
C ASN A 191 -4.35 3.16 -13.99
N ASN A 192 -3.28 3.90 -13.66
CA ASN A 192 -2.87 4.07 -12.27
C ASN A 192 -3.84 4.95 -11.48
N GLY A 193 -4.43 5.98 -12.11
CA GLY A 193 -5.44 6.82 -11.48
C GLY A 193 -6.70 6.04 -11.10
N LEU A 194 -7.22 5.18 -11.99
CA LEU A 194 -8.34 4.29 -11.67
C LEU A 194 -7.97 3.30 -10.57
N TYR A 195 -6.78 2.68 -10.66
CA TYR A 195 -6.29 1.79 -9.60
C TYR A 195 -6.27 2.48 -8.23
N ASN A 196 -5.67 3.67 -8.12
CA ASN A 196 -5.60 4.40 -6.87
C ASN A 196 -6.99 4.82 -6.38
N SER A 197 -7.89 5.20 -7.29
CA SER A 197 -9.26 5.55 -6.95
C SER A 197 -10.02 4.37 -6.34
N ILE A 198 -9.82 3.15 -6.86
CA ILE A 198 -10.41 1.93 -6.29
C ILE A 198 -9.88 1.67 -4.88
N ILE A 199 -8.58 1.86 -4.63
CA ILE A 199 -8.02 1.74 -3.28
C ILE A 199 -8.67 2.77 -2.36
N VAL A 200 -8.78 4.02 -2.80
CA VAL A 200 -9.45 5.09 -2.05
C VAL A 200 -10.88 4.71 -1.73
N PHE A 201 -11.67 4.23 -2.71
CA PHE A 201 -13.03 3.74 -2.47
C PHE A 201 -13.06 2.63 -1.43
N ASN A 202 -12.08 1.71 -1.45
CA ASN A 202 -12.00 0.66 -0.44
C ASN A 202 -11.70 1.18 0.98
N GLY A 203 -11.08 2.35 1.10
CA GLY A 203 -10.86 3.02 2.38
C GLY A 203 -12.12 3.64 2.99
N PHE A 204 -13.11 4.05 2.19
CA PHE A 204 -14.30 4.72 2.72
C PHE A 204 -15.17 3.80 3.61
N PRO A 205 -15.80 4.35 4.67
CA PRO A 205 -16.81 3.64 5.46
C PRO A 205 -18.00 3.21 4.61
N LEU A 206 -18.52 2.00 4.87
CA LEU A 206 -19.66 1.41 4.15
C LEU A 206 -20.89 2.34 4.10
N LYS A 207 -21.17 3.07 5.19
CA LYS A 207 -22.28 4.03 5.26
C LYS A 207 -22.16 5.18 4.25
N ILE A 208 -20.94 5.62 3.92
CA ILE A 208 -20.67 6.71 2.97
C ILE A 208 -20.68 6.17 1.54
N ILE A 209 -20.18 4.94 1.32
CA ILE A 209 -20.13 4.31 0.00
C ILE A 209 -21.51 3.89 -0.49
N LYS A 210 -22.41 3.45 0.41
CA LYS A 210 -23.69 2.83 0.05
C LYS A 210 -24.52 3.63 -0.98
N PRO A 211 -24.70 4.96 -0.87
CA PRO A 211 -25.43 5.74 -1.87
C PRO A 211 -24.81 5.71 -3.28
N PHE A 212 -23.50 5.45 -3.37
CA PHE A 212 -22.74 5.47 -4.61
C PHE A 212 -22.47 4.08 -5.20
N LYS A 213 -22.96 3.00 -4.57
CA LYS A 213 -22.71 1.59 -4.94
C LYS A 213 -22.88 1.33 -6.45
N LYS A 214 -23.97 1.82 -7.04
CA LYS A 214 -24.28 1.62 -8.47
C LYS A 214 -23.21 2.23 -9.37
N ARG A 215 -22.87 3.51 -9.13
CA ARG A 215 -21.87 4.26 -9.91
C ARG A 215 -20.48 3.64 -9.79
N ILE A 216 -20.10 3.20 -8.58
CA ILE A 216 -18.83 2.50 -8.37
C ILE A 216 -18.79 1.19 -9.17
N LYS A 217 -19.86 0.39 -9.16
CA LYS A 217 -19.93 -0.84 -9.97
C LYS A 217 -19.80 -0.58 -11.48
N GLU A 218 -20.41 0.49 -11.98
CA GLU A 218 -20.26 0.91 -13.38
C GLU A 218 -18.80 1.26 -13.70
N ILE A 219 -18.10 1.94 -12.79
CA ILE A 219 -16.66 2.19 -12.92
C ILE A 219 -15.89 0.85 -12.93
N LEU A 220 -16.17 -0.07 -12.01
CA LEU A 220 -15.44 -1.35 -11.95
C LEU A 220 -15.61 -2.17 -13.24
N ALA A 221 -16.81 -2.18 -13.83
CA ALA A 221 -17.08 -2.87 -15.10
C ALA A 221 -16.30 -2.28 -16.30
N GLY A 222 -15.89 -1.00 -16.22
CA GLY A 222 -15.13 -0.31 -17.27
C GLY A 222 -13.61 -0.51 -17.19
N ILE A 223 -13.09 -1.31 -16.24
CA ILE A 223 -11.64 -1.53 -16.09
C ILE A 223 -11.13 -2.45 -17.21
N PRO A 224 -10.05 -2.08 -17.92
CA PRO A 224 -9.47 -2.93 -18.97
C PRO A 224 -9.01 -4.28 -18.44
N SER A 225 -9.30 -5.35 -19.17
CA SER A 225 -8.94 -6.74 -18.81
C SER A 225 -7.43 -6.99 -18.66
N GLY A 226 -6.58 -6.11 -19.22
CA GLY A 226 -5.13 -6.22 -19.17
C GLY A 226 -4.47 -5.83 -17.85
N SER A 227 -5.19 -5.23 -16.89
CA SER A 227 -4.61 -4.79 -15.61
C SER A 227 -4.93 -5.75 -14.46
N THR A 228 -4.16 -6.83 -14.33
CA THR A 228 -4.35 -7.88 -13.29
C THR A 228 -4.41 -7.31 -11.87
N LYS A 229 -3.55 -6.34 -11.53
CA LYS A 229 -3.52 -5.72 -10.20
C LYS A 229 -4.78 -4.89 -9.94
N THR A 230 -5.22 -4.10 -10.93
CA THR A 230 -6.45 -3.30 -10.83
C THR A 230 -7.68 -4.18 -10.71
N LEU A 231 -7.76 -5.24 -11.51
CA LEU A 231 -8.87 -6.20 -11.46
C LEU A 231 -8.96 -6.92 -10.11
N LYS A 232 -7.82 -7.35 -9.55
CA LYS A 232 -7.81 -7.97 -8.21
C LYS A 232 -8.41 -7.02 -7.16
N THR A 233 -7.96 -5.77 -7.15
CA THR A 233 -8.44 -4.75 -6.19
C THR A 233 -9.91 -4.39 -6.44
N ALA A 234 -10.34 -4.38 -7.71
CA ALA A 234 -11.73 -4.17 -8.08
C ALA A 234 -12.65 -5.28 -7.55
N ASN A 235 -12.22 -6.53 -7.66
CA ASN A 235 -12.97 -7.68 -7.16
C ASN A 235 -13.11 -7.64 -5.63
N GLU A 236 -12.04 -7.28 -4.91
CA GLU A 236 -12.09 -7.08 -3.45
C GLU A 236 -13.11 -5.99 -3.06
N LEU A 237 -13.11 -4.88 -3.79
CA LEU A 237 -14.10 -3.81 -3.57
C LEU A 237 -15.52 -4.28 -3.92
N GLU A 238 -15.71 -5.03 -5.00
CA GLU A 238 -17.02 -5.55 -5.38
C GLU A 238 -17.57 -6.54 -4.34
N GLU A 239 -16.73 -7.39 -3.77
CA GLU A 239 -17.11 -8.27 -2.65
C GLU A 239 -17.49 -7.45 -1.40
N LYS A 240 -16.76 -6.37 -1.10
CA LYS A 240 -17.13 -5.45 -0.03
C LYS A 240 -18.50 -4.80 -0.30
N LEU A 241 -18.78 -4.41 -1.55
CA LEU A 241 -20.03 -3.79 -1.95
C LEU A 241 -21.22 -4.78 -2.00
N SER A 242 -20.98 -6.08 -2.17
CA SER A 242 -22.06 -7.08 -2.18
C SER A 242 -22.69 -7.28 -0.81
N LYS A 243 -21.95 -6.95 0.26
CA LYS A 243 -22.39 -7.00 1.67
C LYS A 243 -23.29 -5.82 2.08
N LEU A 244 -23.51 -4.83 1.18
CA LEU A 244 -24.35 -3.65 1.37
C LEU A 244 -25.75 -3.80 0.78
#